data_AF-A0A9R0YPK4-F1
#
_entry.id   AF-A0A9R0YPK4-F1
#
_cell.length_a   1.000
_cell.length_b   1.000
_cell.length_c   1.000
_cell.angle_alpha   90.00
_cell.angle_beta   90.00
_cell.angle_gamma   90.00
#
_symmetry.space_group_name_H-M   'P 1'
#
loop_
_entity.id
_entity.type
_entity.pdbx_description
1 polymer ?
#
loop_
_entity_poly.entity_id
_entity_poly.type
_entity_poly.pdbx_seq_one_letter_code
_entity_poly.pdbx_strand_id
1 'polypeptide(L)'
;MPASLFMSNIFTVSSFALEGESQIEQVRLAVPTTDDPTLPALTCRVWILGITGCIILSFITMLTTFRQNPVNIPEFSIIMLCYSLGKLMAAVLPAKVVRVPGTKIVFSLNPGPFSLKEHILCCMIANNGLGASPAIDILAATKAYFRRSIHPVAVFLLLLTTSNISCGFIGFFMKFFVNRSEMWWPEILPMVTMYRAFHEKEERSKATLPRNKFFFLVFVISFSYYTIPGYFFPSVSALSFVCWFWKRSITAQQIGSGYNGLGIGSFGLDWSTVSGFTGSPLMFPFFVIVNTMVGFILFMYIVVPFAYWSNSFKAKTFPIVSTEVYDNYGGRYNMSRVLDESNFQFKQEGYENYSKLYLSITRACSIGFGLASLGASLTDIVLSHGR
;
A
#
# COMPACT_ATOMS: atom_id res chain seq x y z
N MET A 1 -15.98 21.14 -30.33
CA MET A 1 -15.49 22.04 -29.26
C MET A 1 -13.99 21.91 -29.19
N PRO A 2 -13.21 22.98 -29.38
CA PRO A 2 -11.77 22.87 -29.44
C PRO A 2 -11.20 22.57 -28.05
N ALA A 3 -10.23 21.65 -27.98
CA ALA A 3 -9.57 21.21 -26.75
C ALA A 3 -8.91 22.34 -25.95
N SER A 4 -8.67 23.50 -26.58
CA SER A 4 -8.18 24.71 -25.93
C SER A 4 -9.17 25.33 -24.93
N LEU A 5 -10.48 25.18 -25.18
CA LEU A 5 -11.54 25.75 -24.34
C LEU A 5 -11.87 24.88 -23.12
N PHE A 6 -11.55 23.58 -23.19
CA PHE A 6 -11.67 22.66 -22.05
C PHE A 6 -10.47 22.80 -21.11
N MET A 7 -9.26 23.01 -21.64
CA MET A 7 -8.09 23.35 -20.82
C MET A 7 -8.21 24.74 -20.18
N SER A 8 -8.68 25.76 -20.89
CA SER A 8 -8.80 27.11 -20.31
C SER A 8 -9.76 27.14 -19.11
N ASN A 9 -10.88 26.42 -19.17
CA ASN A 9 -11.89 26.41 -18.11
C ASN A 9 -11.47 25.66 -16.83
N ILE A 10 -10.50 24.74 -16.91
CA ILE A 10 -9.90 24.11 -15.72
C ILE A 10 -8.95 25.10 -15.01
N PHE A 11 -8.27 25.98 -15.77
CA PHE A 11 -7.36 26.96 -15.20
C PHE A 11 -8.06 28.25 -14.70
N THR A 12 -9.22 28.65 -15.23
CA THR A 12 -9.90 29.90 -14.77
C THR A 12 -10.57 29.83 -13.40
N VAL A 13 -10.76 28.66 -12.80
CA VAL A 13 -11.29 28.56 -11.41
C VAL A 13 -10.20 28.85 -10.35
N SER A 14 -8.94 29.04 -10.76
CA SER A 14 -7.79 29.23 -9.86
C SER A 14 -7.53 30.66 -9.37
N SER A 15 -8.33 31.67 -9.72
CA SER A 15 -7.97 33.07 -9.49
C SER A 15 -8.35 33.68 -8.13
N PHE A 16 -8.65 32.88 -7.11
CA PHE A 16 -8.90 33.39 -5.75
C PHE A 16 -8.29 32.51 -4.65
N ALA A 17 -7.04 32.07 -4.83
CA ALA A 17 -6.26 31.62 -3.69
C ALA A 17 -5.76 32.85 -2.93
N LEU A 18 -6.16 32.99 -1.66
CA LEU A 18 -5.58 34.00 -0.77
C LEU A 18 -4.08 33.72 -0.63
N GLU A 19 -3.28 34.77 -0.44
CA GLU A 19 -1.83 34.69 -0.31
C GLU A 19 -1.46 33.70 0.83
N GLY A 20 -0.86 32.55 0.48
CA GLY A 20 -0.51 31.49 1.42
C GLY A 20 -1.45 30.26 1.45
N GLU A 21 -2.52 30.22 0.66
CA GLU A 21 -3.38 29.03 0.53
C GLU A 21 -3.00 28.12 -0.65
N SER A 22 -3.20 26.80 -0.48
CA SER A 22 -3.04 25.85 -1.57
C SER A 22 -4.10 26.06 -2.65
N GLN A 23 -3.69 25.97 -3.92
CA GLN A 23 -4.60 26.01 -5.07
C GLN A 23 -5.56 24.80 -5.12
N ILE A 24 -5.21 23.71 -4.43
CA ILE A 24 -6.01 22.49 -4.39
C ILE A 24 -7.00 22.60 -3.24
N GLU A 25 -8.28 22.62 -3.59
CA GLU A 25 -9.38 22.80 -2.63
C GLU A 25 -9.35 21.73 -1.52
N GLN A 26 -9.09 20.48 -1.87
CA GLN A 26 -9.04 19.37 -0.90
C GLN A 26 -7.92 19.58 0.13
N VAL A 27 -6.77 20.09 -0.29
CA VAL A 27 -5.63 20.39 0.59
C VAL A 27 -5.98 21.56 1.50
N ARG A 28 -6.55 22.64 0.95
CA ARG A 28 -6.97 23.82 1.71
C ARG A 28 -7.99 23.51 2.80
N LEU A 29 -8.93 22.60 2.53
CA LEU A 29 -9.94 22.18 3.52
C LEU A 29 -9.34 21.28 4.62
N ALA A 30 -8.36 20.45 4.27
CA ALA A 30 -7.82 19.43 5.17
C ALA A 30 -6.60 19.88 5.98
N VAL A 31 -5.75 20.77 5.45
CA VAL A 31 -4.44 21.13 6.02
C VAL A 31 -4.45 22.59 6.53
N PRO A 32 -4.08 22.84 7.79
CA PRO A 32 -3.96 24.21 8.30
C PRO A 32 -2.73 24.92 7.70
N THR A 33 -2.84 26.23 7.51
CA THR A 33 -1.75 27.08 6.98
C THR A 33 -0.78 27.54 8.06
N THR A 34 -1.10 27.33 9.33
CA THR A 34 -0.31 27.78 10.49
C THR A 34 0.41 26.62 11.18
N ASP A 35 1.66 26.82 11.58
CA ASP A 35 2.43 25.91 12.44
C ASP A 35 2.91 26.63 13.72
N ASP A 36 2.90 25.92 14.84
CA ASP A 36 3.50 26.37 16.10
C ASP A 36 4.87 25.69 16.30
N PRO A 37 6.00 26.40 16.09
CA PRO A 37 7.33 25.82 16.21
C PRO A 37 7.74 25.51 17.65
N THR A 38 7.01 25.99 18.65
CA THR A 38 7.36 25.81 20.07
C THR A 38 6.91 24.47 20.65
N LEU A 39 6.00 23.77 19.95
CA LEU A 39 5.47 22.50 20.41
C LEU A 39 6.55 21.40 20.45
N PRO A 40 6.66 20.63 21.55
CA PRO A 40 7.59 19.51 21.61
C PRO A 40 7.17 18.44 20.61
N ALA A 41 8.13 17.95 19.84
CA ALA A 41 7.93 16.95 18.80
C ALA A 41 8.63 15.63 19.16
N LEU A 42 9.94 15.65 19.40
CA LEU A 42 10.74 14.46 19.68
C LEU A 42 10.91 14.23 21.18
N THR A 43 9.94 13.55 21.81
CA THR A 43 9.95 13.27 23.25
C THR A 43 10.22 11.80 23.54
N CYS A 44 10.50 11.46 24.81
CA CYS A 44 10.65 10.06 25.23
C CYS A 44 9.39 9.22 24.94
N ARG A 45 8.20 9.83 25.00
CA ARG A 45 6.93 9.15 24.69
C ARG A 45 6.89 8.69 23.24
N VAL A 46 7.32 9.54 22.32
CA VAL A 46 7.36 9.24 20.87
C VAL A 46 8.28 8.05 20.59
N TRP A 47 9.46 8.02 21.20
CA TRP A 47 10.38 6.91 21.02
C TRP A 47 9.83 5.60 21.59
N ILE A 48 9.29 5.62 22.81
CA ILE A 48 8.76 4.41 23.46
C ILE A 48 7.53 3.89 22.68
N LEU A 49 6.51 4.73 22.46
CA LEU A 49 5.30 4.31 21.76
C LEU A 49 5.57 3.96 20.30
N GLY A 50 6.37 4.78 19.61
CA GLY A 50 6.70 4.58 18.20
C GLY A 50 7.48 3.28 17.98
N ILE A 51 8.57 3.05 18.73
CA ILE A 51 9.39 1.84 18.57
C ILE A 51 8.61 0.59 19.00
N THR A 52 7.94 0.63 20.15
CA THR A 52 7.14 -0.52 20.61
C THR A 52 6.01 -0.83 19.63
N GLY A 53 5.32 0.20 19.14
CA GLY A 53 4.31 0.06 18.08
C GLY A 53 4.89 -0.55 16.81
N CYS A 54 6.04 -0.07 16.35
CA CYS A 54 6.72 -0.59 15.17
C CYS A 54 7.06 -2.08 15.32
N ILE A 55 7.60 -2.51 16.46
CA ILE A 55 7.94 -3.93 16.72
C ILE A 55 6.68 -4.80 16.69
N ILE A 56 5.61 -4.39 17.38
CA ILE A 56 4.36 -5.14 17.44
C ILE A 56 3.72 -5.22 16.06
N LEU A 57 3.62 -4.10 15.34
CA LEU A 57 3.02 -4.05 14.01
C LEU A 57 3.83 -4.85 12.99
N SER A 58 5.17 -4.82 13.06
CA SER A 58 6.05 -5.65 12.22
C SER A 58 5.76 -7.14 12.41
N PHE A 59 5.59 -7.57 13.66
CA PHE A 59 5.26 -8.95 13.96
C PHE A 59 3.89 -9.35 13.41
N ILE A 60 2.85 -8.53 13.65
CA ILE A 60 1.49 -8.83 13.18
C ILE A 60 1.45 -8.84 11.64
N THR A 61 2.05 -7.84 11.00
CA THR A 61 2.11 -7.73 9.54
C THR A 61 2.76 -8.96 8.93
N MET A 62 3.90 -9.40 9.48
CA MET A 62 4.59 -10.59 8.99
C MET A 62 3.74 -11.86 9.12
N LEU A 63 2.91 -11.98 10.16
CA LEU A 63 1.97 -13.08 10.32
C LEU A 63 0.81 -13.04 9.30
N THR A 64 0.41 -11.85 8.83
CA THR A 64 -0.71 -11.68 7.90
C THR A 64 -0.29 -11.70 6.43
N THR A 65 0.96 -11.35 6.09
CA THR A 65 1.44 -11.26 4.70
C THR A 65 1.35 -12.59 3.94
N PHE A 66 1.61 -13.74 4.59
CA PHE A 66 1.56 -15.05 3.92
C PHE A 66 0.15 -15.66 3.84
N ARG A 67 -0.90 -14.90 4.15
CA ARG A 67 -2.29 -15.34 3.96
C ARG A 67 -2.68 -15.22 2.50
N GLN A 68 -3.52 -16.14 2.03
CA GLN A 68 -4.06 -16.11 0.67
C GLN A 68 -4.89 -14.85 0.39
N ASN A 69 -5.64 -14.37 1.38
CA ASN A 69 -6.28 -13.06 1.38
C ASN A 69 -5.54 -12.19 2.40
N PRO A 70 -4.69 -11.23 1.97
CA PRO A 70 -3.93 -10.40 2.89
C PRO A 70 -4.88 -9.54 3.71
N VAL A 71 -4.62 -9.46 5.02
CA VAL A 71 -5.33 -8.56 5.93
C VAL A 71 -4.39 -7.43 6.26
N ASN A 72 -4.67 -6.25 5.68
CA ASN A 72 -3.89 -5.05 5.95
C ASN A 72 -4.45 -4.35 7.19
N ILE A 73 -3.57 -3.97 8.11
CA ILE A 73 -3.95 -3.15 9.26
C ILE A 73 -4.13 -1.71 8.76
N PRO A 74 -5.32 -1.10 8.88
CA PRO A 74 -5.53 0.25 8.40
C PRO A 74 -4.79 1.26 9.29
N GLU A 75 -4.12 2.23 8.67
CA GLU A 75 -3.34 3.25 9.39
C GLU A 75 -4.18 4.05 10.39
N PHE A 76 -5.47 4.26 10.10
CA PHE A 76 -6.38 4.96 11.00
C PHE A 76 -6.47 4.30 12.38
N SER A 77 -6.39 2.97 12.45
CA SER A 77 -6.40 2.24 13.74
C SER A 77 -5.15 2.53 14.55
N ILE A 78 -3.99 2.68 13.90
CA ILE A 78 -2.72 3.05 14.56
C ILE A 78 -2.84 4.45 15.15
N ILE A 79 -3.39 5.39 14.38
CA ILE A 79 -3.59 6.77 14.85
C ILE A 79 -4.51 6.82 16.08
N MET A 80 -5.63 6.08 16.08
CA MET A 80 -6.51 6.01 17.25
C MET A 80 -5.81 5.42 18.48
N LEU A 81 -5.03 4.35 18.29
CA LEU A 81 -4.31 3.69 19.38
C LEU A 81 -3.17 4.57 19.93
N CYS A 82 -2.38 5.20 19.06
CA CYS A 82 -1.33 6.12 19.47
C CYS A 82 -1.89 7.34 20.20
N TYR A 83 -3.04 7.87 19.79
CA TYR A 83 -3.70 8.97 20.49
C TYR A 83 -4.09 8.58 21.92
N SER A 84 -4.79 7.46 22.08
CA SER A 84 -5.27 6.99 23.38
C SER A 84 -4.11 6.66 24.33
N LEU A 85 -3.11 5.91 23.86
CA LEU A 85 -1.91 5.59 24.64
C LEU A 85 -1.06 6.83 24.94
N GLY A 86 -0.94 7.76 23.99
CA GLY A 86 -0.21 9.02 24.16
C GLY A 86 -0.83 9.92 25.24
N LYS A 87 -2.16 10.04 25.25
CA LYS A 87 -2.89 10.76 26.31
C LYS A 87 -2.76 10.07 27.66
N LEU A 88 -2.83 8.73 27.70
CA LEU A 88 -2.62 7.96 28.93
C LEU A 88 -1.21 8.17 29.48
N MET A 89 -0.20 8.11 28.63
CA MET A 89 1.19 8.41 29.00
C MET A 89 1.35 9.85 29.50
N ALA A 90 0.73 10.83 28.84
CA ALA A 90 0.77 12.22 29.31
C ALA A 90 0.08 12.42 30.67
N ALA A 91 -0.92 11.60 31.01
CA ALA A 91 -1.60 11.65 32.31
C ALA A 91 -0.83 10.92 33.43
N VAL A 92 -0.14 9.82 33.12
CA VAL A 92 0.49 8.93 34.12
C VAL A 92 1.97 9.25 34.34
N LEU A 93 2.72 9.68 33.32
CA LEU A 93 4.17 9.89 33.46
C LEU A 93 4.49 11.15 34.27
N PRO A 94 5.48 11.09 35.19
CA PRO A 94 5.88 12.25 35.97
C PRO A 94 6.58 13.30 35.10
N ALA A 95 6.26 14.58 35.33
CA ALA A 95 6.91 15.74 34.67
C ALA A 95 8.33 16.01 35.20
N LYS A 96 9.04 14.98 35.65
CA LYS A 96 10.35 15.13 36.28
C LYS A 96 11.41 15.33 35.20
N VAL A 97 12.15 16.42 35.34
CA VAL A 97 13.33 16.72 34.53
C VAL A 97 14.49 15.85 35.03
N VAL A 98 14.90 14.89 34.22
CA VAL A 98 16.03 14.01 34.50
C VAL A 98 17.27 14.61 33.85
N ARG A 99 18.31 14.85 34.66
CA ARG A 99 19.65 15.21 34.18
C ARG A 99 20.48 13.94 34.14
N VAL A 100 21.03 13.60 32.97
CA VAL A 100 21.88 12.42 32.84
C VAL A 100 23.21 12.70 33.57
N PRO A 101 23.58 11.89 34.58
CA PRO A 101 24.83 12.10 35.33
C PRO A 101 26.04 12.12 34.38
N GLY A 102 26.87 13.17 34.46
CA GLY A 102 28.07 13.31 33.63
C GLY A 102 27.87 13.95 32.25
N THR A 103 26.65 14.34 31.87
CA THR A 103 26.40 15.08 30.62
C THR A 103 25.56 16.34 30.86
N LYS A 104 25.57 17.28 29.90
CA LYS A 104 24.67 18.46 29.90
C LYS A 104 23.25 18.13 29.40
N ILE A 105 22.94 16.86 29.15
CA ILE A 105 21.67 16.44 28.57
C ILE A 105 20.60 16.45 29.68
N VAL A 106 19.60 17.29 29.48
CA VAL A 106 18.44 17.44 30.33
C VAL A 106 17.23 16.97 29.54
N PHE A 107 16.54 15.92 29.98
CA PHE A 107 15.33 15.45 29.32
C PHE A 107 14.18 15.29 30.33
N SER A 108 12.96 15.63 29.89
CA SER A 108 11.74 15.39 30.67
C SER A 108 11.02 14.17 30.11
N LEU A 109 10.59 13.27 30.99
CA LEU A 109 9.74 12.14 30.59
C LEU A 109 8.34 12.60 30.16
N ASN A 110 7.88 13.73 30.68
CA ASN A 110 6.60 14.34 30.36
C ASN A 110 6.78 15.86 30.23
N PRO A 111 7.10 16.37 29.02
CA PRO A 111 7.31 17.80 28.79
C PRO A 111 6.02 18.63 28.78
N GLY A 112 4.84 17.98 28.80
CA GLY A 112 3.55 18.66 28.73
C GLY A 112 2.45 17.78 28.14
N PRO A 113 1.29 18.37 27.80
CA PRO A 113 0.19 17.66 27.14
C PRO A 113 0.66 16.98 25.85
N PHE A 114 0.07 15.82 25.53
CA PHE A 114 0.37 15.11 24.29
C PHE A 114 0.02 15.98 23.07
N SER A 115 1.05 16.41 22.34
CA SER A 115 0.93 17.36 21.22
C SER A 115 0.56 16.68 19.91
N LEU A 116 0.07 17.46 18.93
CA LEU A 116 -0.17 16.99 17.57
C LEU A 116 1.12 16.47 16.91
N LYS A 117 2.26 17.13 17.13
CA LYS A 117 3.57 16.75 16.57
C LYS A 117 4.08 15.43 17.15
N GLU A 118 3.96 15.25 18.47
CA GLU A 118 4.28 13.97 19.11
C GLU A 118 3.41 12.84 18.56
N HIS A 119 2.12 13.11 18.36
CA HIS A 119 1.18 12.14 17.83
C HIS A 119 1.54 11.69 16.41
N ILE A 120 1.77 12.64 15.50
CA ILE A 120 2.16 12.35 14.12
C ILE A 120 3.47 11.57 14.08
N LEU A 121 4.51 12.02 14.77
CA LEU A 121 5.82 11.35 14.77
C LEU A 121 5.73 9.93 15.34
N CYS A 122 4.99 9.73 16.43
CA CYS A 122 4.78 8.41 17.02
C CYS A 122 4.14 7.45 16.02
N CYS A 123 3.07 7.89 15.33
CA CYS A 123 2.40 7.09 14.32
C CYS A 123 3.30 6.81 13.12
N MET A 124 4.10 7.79 12.66
CA MET A 124 5.04 7.58 11.56
C MET A 124 6.06 6.49 11.89
N ILE A 125 6.64 6.52 13.10
CA ILE A 125 7.57 5.47 13.55
C ILE A 125 6.86 4.11 13.63
N ALA A 126 5.65 4.06 14.21
CA ALA A 126 4.88 2.82 14.32
C ALA A 126 4.49 2.26 12.94
N ASN A 127 4.10 3.11 12.00
CA ASN A 127 3.66 2.74 10.66
C ASN A 127 4.77 2.11 9.82
N ASN A 128 6.04 2.40 10.11
CA ASN A 128 7.16 1.69 9.49
C ASN A 128 7.12 0.16 9.76
N GLY A 129 6.39 -0.29 10.78
CA GLY A 129 6.14 -1.71 11.04
C GLY A 129 5.09 -2.36 10.14
N LEU A 130 4.32 -1.60 9.34
CA LEU A 130 3.38 -2.18 8.38
C LEU A 130 4.04 -2.57 7.04
N GLY A 131 5.27 -2.12 6.79
CA GLY A 131 5.99 -2.41 5.55
C GLY A 131 6.70 -3.76 5.59
N ALA A 132 6.22 -4.75 4.84
CA ALA A 132 7.02 -5.94 4.55
C ALA A 132 8.06 -5.61 3.48
N SER A 133 9.35 -5.72 3.80
CA SER A 133 10.42 -5.52 2.82
C SER A 133 10.41 -6.65 1.78
N PRO A 134 10.56 -6.36 0.47
CA PRO A 134 10.71 -7.39 -0.57
C PRO A 134 11.87 -8.36 -0.30
N ALA A 135 12.86 -7.97 0.50
CA ALA A 135 13.95 -8.86 0.91
C ALA A 135 13.45 -10.02 1.80
N ILE A 136 12.31 -9.87 2.49
CA ILE A 136 11.66 -10.93 3.26
C ILE A 136 11.12 -12.02 2.31
N ASP A 137 10.58 -11.64 1.15
CA ASP A 137 10.09 -12.59 0.16
C ASP A 137 11.21 -13.48 -0.37
N ILE A 138 12.44 -12.95 -0.48
CA ILE A 138 13.63 -13.72 -0.83
C ILE A 138 13.89 -14.79 0.24
N LEU A 139 13.90 -14.41 1.51
CA LEU A 139 14.07 -15.36 2.61
C LEU A 139 12.97 -16.43 2.62
N ALA A 140 11.72 -16.01 2.46
CA ALA A 140 10.57 -16.90 2.42
C ALA A 140 10.69 -17.88 1.25
N ALA A 141 11.07 -17.41 0.07
CA ALA A 141 11.30 -18.24 -1.10
C ALA A 141 12.46 -19.23 -0.88
N THR A 142 13.58 -18.78 -0.31
CA THR A 142 14.73 -19.65 0.04
C THR A 142 14.34 -20.75 1.02
N LYS A 143 13.53 -20.44 2.03
CA LYS A 143 13.06 -21.45 2.99
C LYS A 143 12.01 -22.38 2.40
N ALA A 144 11.00 -21.85 1.70
CA ALA A 144 9.85 -22.61 1.24
C ALA A 144 10.16 -23.46 0.01
N TYR A 145 10.81 -22.87 -1.00
CA TYR A 145 11.08 -23.53 -2.28
C TYR A 145 12.43 -24.22 -2.33
N PHE A 146 13.46 -23.58 -1.74
CA PHE A 146 14.82 -24.11 -1.78
C PHE A 146 15.24 -24.88 -0.53
N ARG A 147 14.36 -24.97 0.49
CA ARG A 147 14.56 -25.70 1.75
C ARG A 147 15.89 -25.38 2.44
N ARG A 148 16.35 -24.14 2.31
CA ARG A 148 17.62 -23.66 2.85
C ARG A 148 17.39 -22.65 3.97
N SER A 149 18.20 -22.75 5.02
CA SER A 149 18.29 -21.73 6.05
C SER A 149 19.38 -20.71 5.67
N ILE A 150 19.03 -19.43 5.73
CA ILE A 150 19.98 -18.32 5.64
C ILE A 150 20.32 -17.91 7.08
N HIS A 151 21.59 -17.60 7.34
CA HIS A 151 22.02 -17.14 8.66
C HIS A 151 21.25 -15.86 9.05
N PRO A 152 20.67 -15.75 10.26
CA PRO A 152 19.83 -14.62 10.65
C PRO A 152 20.52 -13.26 10.50
N VAL A 153 21.83 -13.19 10.76
CA VAL A 153 22.62 -11.96 10.59
C VAL A 153 22.68 -11.52 9.12
N ALA A 154 22.79 -12.45 8.18
CA ALA A 154 22.82 -12.11 6.76
C ALA A 154 21.47 -11.54 6.29
N VAL A 155 20.37 -12.11 6.77
CA VAL A 155 19.01 -11.59 6.53
C VAL A 155 18.87 -10.19 7.14
N PHE A 156 19.32 -10.01 8.39
CA PHE A 156 19.27 -8.71 9.06
C PHE A 156 20.05 -7.64 8.28
N LEU A 157 21.26 -7.96 7.82
CA LEU A 157 22.07 -7.05 7.01
C LEU A 157 21.41 -6.75 5.65
N LEU A 158 20.78 -7.74 5.02
CA LEU A 158 20.03 -7.54 3.77
C LEU A 158 18.83 -6.61 3.97
N LEU A 159 18.07 -6.80 5.06
CA LEU A 159 16.97 -5.91 5.41
C LEU A 159 17.45 -4.50 5.72
N LEU A 160 18.56 -4.38 6.45
CA LEU A 160 19.14 -3.08 6.79
C LEU A 160 19.61 -2.32 5.54
N THR A 161 20.33 -2.98 4.62
CA THR A 161 20.82 -2.32 3.40
C THR A 161 19.69 -1.91 2.47
N THR A 162 18.70 -2.78 2.25
CA THR A 162 17.53 -2.46 1.40
C THR A 162 16.70 -1.29 1.94
N SER A 163 16.49 -1.22 3.26
CA SER A 163 15.80 -0.10 3.89
C SER A 163 16.59 1.22 3.77
N ASN A 164 17.92 1.20 3.97
CA ASN A 164 18.74 2.40 3.83
C ASN A 164 18.77 2.93 2.39
N ILE A 165 18.82 2.05 1.39
CA ILE A 165 18.73 2.44 -0.02
C ILE A 165 17.40 3.15 -0.29
N SER A 166 16.29 2.60 0.22
CA SER A 166 14.94 3.19 0.07
C SER A 166 14.87 4.59 0.68
N CYS A 167 15.41 4.78 1.89
CA CYS A 167 15.51 6.10 2.52
C CYS A 167 16.36 7.09 1.71
N GLY A 168 17.44 6.61 1.08
CA GLY A 168 18.28 7.42 0.19
C GLY A 168 17.51 7.94 -1.04
N PHE A 169 16.69 7.07 -1.66
CA PHE A 169 15.83 7.47 -2.78
C PHE A 169 14.78 8.52 -2.38
N ILE A 170 14.18 8.39 -1.20
CA ILE A 170 13.24 9.40 -0.67
C ILE A 170 13.92 10.79 -0.61
N GLY A 171 15.15 10.84 -0.08
CA GLY A 171 15.91 12.09 -0.02
C GLY A 171 16.18 12.72 -1.39
N PHE A 172 16.53 11.89 -2.39
CA PHE A 172 16.75 12.34 -3.77
C PHE A 172 15.48 12.93 -4.40
N PHE A 173 14.33 12.30 -4.15
CA PHE A 173 13.06 12.66 -4.76
C PHE A 173 12.27 13.74 -3.99
N MET A 174 12.65 14.06 -2.75
CA MET A 174 11.91 14.98 -1.87
C MET A 174 11.70 16.36 -2.52
N LYS A 175 12.72 16.88 -3.20
CA LYS A 175 12.65 18.18 -3.89
C LYS A 175 11.63 18.19 -5.03
N PHE A 176 11.49 17.07 -5.73
CA PHE A 176 10.64 16.96 -6.92
C PHE A 176 9.18 16.69 -6.55
N PHE A 177 8.93 15.81 -5.59
CA PHE A 177 7.56 15.34 -5.29
C PHE A 177 6.95 15.86 -3.98
N VAL A 178 7.74 16.42 -3.06
CA VAL A 178 7.23 16.84 -1.74
C VAL A 178 7.30 18.35 -1.57
N ASN A 179 8.42 18.98 -1.94
CA ASN A 179 8.62 20.42 -1.68
C ASN A 179 7.81 21.34 -2.62
N ARG A 180 7.19 20.80 -3.68
CA ARG A 180 6.38 21.56 -4.63
C ARG A 180 4.92 21.63 -4.19
N SER A 181 4.35 22.83 -4.21
CA SER A 181 2.94 23.10 -3.85
C SER A 181 1.92 22.44 -4.77
N GLU A 182 2.31 22.15 -6.01
CA GLU A 182 1.42 21.52 -6.99
C GLU A 182 1.24 20.02 -6.75
N MET A 183 2.22 19.39 -6.08
CA MET A 183 2.23 17.95 -5.82
C MET A 183 1.55 17.67 -4.50
N TRP A 184 0.51 16.82 -4.55
CA TRP A 184 -0.25 16.43 -3.37
C TRP A 184 -0.57 14.94 -3.41
N TRP A 185 -0.69 14.35 -2.22
CA TRP A 185 -0.85 12.92 -2.01
C TRP A 185 -2.22 12.65 -1.38
N PRO A 186 -3.24 12.27 -2.16
CA PRO A 186 -4.62 12.18 -1.68
C PRO A 186 -4.81 11.23 -0.49
N GLU A 187 -4.03 10.15 -0.44
CA GLU A 187 -4.05 9.14 0.62
C GLU A 187 -3.74 9.71 2.01
N ILE A 188 -2.96 10.80 2.08
CA ILE A 188 -2.53 11.42 3.35
C ILE A 188 -3.63 12.35 3.91
N LEU A 189 -4.50 12.93 3.07
CA LEU A 189 -5.48 13.93 3.51
C LEU A 189 -6.49 13.42 4.56
N PRO A 190 -7.06 12.21 4.42
CA PRO A 190 -7.91 11.64 5.46
C PRO A 190 -7.17 11.50 6.81
N MET A 191 -5.88 11.15 6.78
CA MET A 191 -5.07 11.00 8.00
C MET A 191 -4.85 12.36 8.66
N VAL A 192 -4.49 13.39 7.90
CA VAL A 192 -4.35 14.77 8.42
C VAL A 192 -5.66 15.23 9.07
N THR A 193 -6.79 15.02 8.38
CA THR A 193 -8.11 15.38 8.90
C THR A 193 -8.41 14.69 10.23
N MET A 194 -8.01 13.42 10.37
CA MET A 194 -8.21 12.67 11.60
C MET A 194 -7.26 13.13 12.72
N TYR A 195 -5.99 13.41 12.42
CA TYR A 195 -5.07 13.99 13.41
C TYR A 195 -5.59 15.30 13.98
N ARG A 196 -6.12 16.17 13.11
CA ARG A 196 -6.77 17.42 13.49
C ARG A 196 -7.99 17.17 14.35
N ALA A 197 -8.87 16.25 13.96
CA ALA A 197 -10.07 15.92 14.72
C ALA A 197 -9.76 15.46 16.17
N PHE A 198 -8.59 14.87 16.42
CA PHE A 198 -8.18 14.47 17.77
C PHE A 198 -7.60 15.61 18.63
N HIS A 199 -7.00 16.63 18.03
CA HIS A 199 -6.27 17.68 18.77
C HIS A 199 -6.94 19.06 18.71
N GLU A 200 -7.71 19.34 17.68
CA GLU A 200 -8.50 20.56 17.55
C GLU A 200 -9.81 20.42 18.34
N LYS A 201 -10.24 21.49 19.00
CA LYS A 201 -11.55 21.51 19.66
C LYS A 201 -12.62 21.55 18.58
N GLU A 202 -13.60 20.65 18.66
CA GLU A 202 -14.76 20.72 17.77
C GLU A 202 -15.45 22.08 17.91
N GLU A 203 -15.43 22.88 16.85
CA GLU A 203 -16.45 23.91 16.69
C GLU A 203 -17.80 23.19 16.66
N ARG A 204 -18.76 23.65 17.46
CA ARG A 204 -20.09 23.04 17.54
C ARG A 204 -20.74 23.04 16.16
N SER A 205 -20.61 21.92 15.45
CA SER A 205 -21.28 21.72 14.17
C SER A 205 -22.79 21.71 14.40
N LYS A 206 -23.52 22.44 13.54
CA LYS A 206 -25.00 22.43 13.48
C LYS A 206 -25.56 21.11 12.90
N ALA A 207 -24.72 20.10 12.67
CA ALA A 207 -25.13 18.82 12.13
C ALA A 207 -26.06 18.05 13.09
N THR A 208 -27.12 17.45 12.54
CA THR A 208 -28.15 16.70 13.27
C THR A 208 -27.60 15.48 14.01
N LEU A 209 -26.47 14.92 13.57
CA LEU A 209 -25.78 13.81 14.22
C LEU A 209 -24.33 14.20 14.56
N PRO A 210 -23.89 14.08 15.83
CA PRO A 210 -22.50 14.35 16.19
C PRO A 210 -21.57 13.30 15.55
N ARG A 211 -20.38 13.75 15.14
CA ARG A 211 -19.38 12.97 14.40
C ARG A 211 -19.07 11.62 15.04
N ASN A 212 -18.95 11.60 16.37
CA ASN A 212 -18.65 10.38 17.13
C ASN A 212 -19.77 9.35 17.03
N LYS A 213 -21.05 9.76 17.08
CA LYS A 213 -22.18 8.83 16.93
C LYS A 213 -22.26 8.25 15.53
N PHE A 214 -22.00 9.07 14.51
CA PHE A 214 -21.92 8.60 13.12
C PHE A 214 -20.79 7.56 12.96
N PHE A 215 -19.61 7.85 13.50
CA PHE A 215 -18.47 6.93 13.47
C PHE A 215 -18.82 5.57 14.10
N PHE A 216 -19.37 5.57 15.32
CA PHE A 216 -19.75 4.31 15.99
C PHE A 216 -20.86 3.56 15.26
N LEU A 217 -21.84 4.25 14.67
CA LEU A 217 -22.87 3.62 13.85
C LEU A 217 -22.27 2.90 12.65
N VAL A 218 -21.42 3.59 11.87
CA VAL A 218 -20.76 3.02 10.68
C VAL A 218 -19.80 1.89 11.08
N PHE A 219 -19.12 2.01 12.21
CA PHE A 219 -18.24 0.97 12.75
C PHE A 219 -19.03 -0.31 13.04
N VAL A 220 -20.15 -0.22 13.75
CA VAL A 220 -20.98 -1.38 14.09
C VAL A 220 -21.57 -2.00 12.82
N ILE A 221 -22.10 -1.20 11.90
CA ILE A 221 -22.64 -1.70 10.62
C ILE A 221 -21.56 -2.41 9.81
N SER A 222 -20.39 -1.81 9.65
CA SER A 222 -19.27 -2.40 8.90
C SER A 222 -18.76 -3.68 9.55
N PHE A 223 -18.64 -3.70 10.88
CA PHE A 223 -18.23 -4.88 11.65
C PHE A 223 -19.24 -6.04 11.49
N SER A 224 -20.53 -5.75 11.66
CA SER A 224 -21.59 -6.74 11.47
C SER A 224 -21.61 -7.26 10.03
N TYR A 225 -21.49 -6.36 9.05
CA TYR A 225 -21.46 -6.74 7.63
C TYR A 225 -20.27 -7.64 7.29
N TYR A 226 -19.08 -7.37 7.83
CA TYR A 226 -17.87 -8.18 7.56
C TYR A 226 -18.03 -9.66 7.96
N THR A 227 -18.89 -9.97 8.92
CA THR A 227 -19.20 -11.36 9.31
C THR A 227 -19.84 -12.15 8.17
N ILE A 228 -20.54 -11.47 7.25
CA ILE A 228 -21.22 -12.08 6.11
C ILE A 228 -20.20 -12.64 5.10
N PRO A 229 -19.35 -11.84 4.42
CA PRO A 229 -18.36 -12.39 3.50
C PRO A 229 -17.24 -13.15 4.25
N GLY A 230 -16.95 -12.80 5.50
CA GLY A 230 -15.86 -13.42 6.26
C GLY A 230 -16.16 -14.83 6.78
N TYR A 231 -17.43 -15.15 7.06
CA TYR A 231 -17.79 -16.42 7.72
C TYR A 231 -19.00 -17.10 7.08
N PHE A 232 -20.13 -16.40 6.92
CA PHE A 232 -21.38 -17.04 6.50
C PHE A 232 -21.48 -17.31 4.99
N PHE A 233 -21.02 -16.37 4.16
CA PHE A 233 -21.13 -16.47 2.71
C PHE A 233 -19.88 -15.92 1.99
N PRO A 234 -18.75 -16.64 2.04
CA PRO A 234 -17.51 -16.23 1.36
C PRO A 234 -17.65 -16.07 -0.16
N SER A 235 -18.63 -16.73 -0.79
CA SER A 235 -18.86 -16.61 -2.23
C SER A 235 -19.26 -15.21 -2.69
N VAL A 236 -19.75 -14.34 -1.80
CA VAL A 236 -20.06 -12.93 -2.12
C VAL A 236 -18.79 -12.13 -2.46
N SER A 237 -17.61 -12.58 -2.06
CA SER A 237 -16.34 -11.92 -2.41
C SER A 237 -16.04 -11.97 -3.91
N ALA A 238 -16.54 -12.97 -4.65
CA ALA A 238 -16.42 -13.03 -6.11
C ALA A 238 -17.62 -13.72 -6.79
N LEU A 239 -18.63 -12.93 -7.10
CA LEU A 239 -19.82 -13.33 -7.87
C LEU A 239 -19.51 -13.23 -9.37
N SER A 240 -18.98 -14.32 -9.94
CA SER A 240 -18.67 -14.42 -11.37
C SER A 240 -19.86 -14.86 -12.21
N PHE A 241 -20.69 -13.92 -12.68
CA PHE A 241 -21.93 -14.21 -13.40
C PHE A 241 -21.70 -14.99 -14.70
N VAL A 242 -20.64 -14.68 -15.45
CA VAL A 242 -20.30 -15.37 -16.70
C VAL A 242 -20.06 -16.87 -16.46
N CYS A 243 -19.42 -17.22 -15.34
CA CYS A 243 -19.18 -18.61 -14.95
C CYS A 243 -20.46 -19.35 -14.56
N TRP A 244 -21.51 -18.64 -14.10
CA TRP A 244 -22.78 -19.26 -13.73
C TRP A 244 -23.59 -19.70 -14.95
N PHE A 245 -23.56 -18.91 -16.03
CA PHE A 245 -24.22 -19.26 -17.29
C PHE A 245 -23.45 -20.37 -18.03
N TRP A 246 -22.12 -20.29 -18.09
CA TRP A 246 -21.29 -21.27 -18.82
C TRP A 246 -20.37 -22.08 -17.91
N LYS A 247 -20.99 -22.94 -17.08
CA LYS A 247 -20.27 -23.76 -16.09
C LYS A 247 -19.23 -24.73 -16.70
N ARG A 248 -19.45 -25.24 -17.91
CA ARG A 248 -18.57 -26.25 -18.55
C ARG A 248 -17.55 -25.69 -19.54
N SER A 249 -17.63 -24.40 -19.87
CA SER A 249 -16.73 -23.80 -20.86
C SER A 249 -15.46 -23.27 -20.21
N ILE A 250 -14.31 -23.81 -20.61
CA ILE A 250 -12.99 -23.37 -20.13
C ILE A 250 -12.77 -21.90 -20.49
N THR A 251 -13.14 -21.49 -21.71
CA THR A 251 -12.95 -20.10 -22.16
C THR A 251 -13.83 -19.13 -21.37
N ALA A 252 -15.08 -19.52 -21.06
CA ALA A 252 -15.96 -18.69 -20.25
C ALA A 252 -15.44 -18.55 -18.81
N GLN A 253 -14.86 -19.61 -18.24
CA GLN A 253 -14.22 -19.54 -16.93
C GLN A 253 -12.96 -18.67 -16.93
N GLN A 254 -12.12 -18.77 -17.97
CA GLN A 254 -10.93 -17.92 -18.12
C GLN A 254 -11.27 -16.44 -18.25
N ILE A 255 -12.37 -16.12 -18.95
CA ILE A 255 -12.85 -14.75 -19.15
C ILE A 255 -13.56 -14.23 -17.88
N GLY A 256 -14.42 -15.05 -17.29
CA GLY A 256 -15.38 -14.63 -16.28
C GLY A 256 -14.95 -14.80 -14.83
N SER A 257 -14.00 -15.68 -14.54
CA SER A 257 -13.60 -15.96 -13.15
C SER A 257 -12.89 -14.77 -12.53
N GLY A 258 -13.38 -14.32 -11.37
CA GLY A 258 -12.75 -13.25 -10.60
C GLY A 258 -11.45 -13.65 -9.88
N TYR A 259 -11.25 -14.94 -9.62
CA TYR A 259 -10.05 -15.44 -8.92
C TYR A 259 -8.97 -15.98 -9.87
N ASN A 260 -9.38 -16.71 -10.91
CA ASN A 260 -8.46 -17.45 -11.79
C ASN A 260 -8.54 -17.00 -13.25
N GLY A 261 -9.21 -15.89 -13.52
CA GLY A 261 -9.48 -15.39 -14.87
C GLY A 261 -9.37 -13.88 -14.97
N LEU A 262 -9.89 -13.33 -16.07
CA LEU A 262 -9.88 -11.89 -16.35
C LEU A 262 -10.94 -11.11 -15.56
N GLY A 263 -11.87 -11.81 -14.88
CA GLY A 263 -12.88 -11.19 -14.01
C GLY A 263 -14.00 -10.43 -14.73
N ILE A 264 -14.19 -10.64 -16.03
CA ILE A 264 -15.26 -9.95 -16.78
C ILE A 264 -16.64 -10.39 -16.26
N GLY A 265 -17.43 -9.45 -15.77
CA GLY A 265 -18.74 -9.74 -15.16
C GLY A 265 -18.63 -10.42 -13.79
N SER A 266 -17.49 -10.29 -13.11
CA SER A 266 -17.32 -10.70 -11.71
C SER A 266 -17.44 -9.50 -10.77
N PHE A 267 -18.25 -9.64 -9.72
CA PHE A 267 -18.47 -8.58 -8.72
C PHE A 267 -18.17 -9.10 -7.31
N GLY A 268 -17.47 -8.32 -6.50
CA GLY A 268 -17.31 -8.59 -5.07
C GLY A 268 -18.12 -7.61 -4.25
N LEU A 269 -18.94 -8.09 -3.30
CA LEU A 269 -19.60 -7.22 -2.30
C LEU A 269 -18.84 -7.20 -0.98
N ASP A 270 -17.62 -7.72 -0.97
CA ASP A 270 -16.71 -7.69 0.16
C ASP A 270 -15.70 -6.54 -0.02
N TRP A 271 -15.76 -5.54 0.87
CA TRP A 271 -14.88 -4.39 0.82
C TRP A 271 -13.41 -4.79 0.90
N SER A 272 -13.07 -5.82 1.68
CA SER A 272 -11.68 -6.27 1.82
C SER A 272 -11.14 -6.86 0.51
N THR A 273 -11.97 -7.56 -0.27
CA THR A 273 -11.61 -8.05 -1.60
C THR A 273 -11.47 -6.90 -2.61
N VAL A 274 -12.34 -5.89 -2.54
CA VAL A 274 -12.33 -4.74 -3.48
C VAL A 274 -11.17 -3.78 -3.22
N SER A 275 -10.89 -3.43 -1.96
CA SER A 275 -9.86 -2.45 -1.61
C SER A 275 -8.52 -3.08 -1.21
N GLY A 276 -8.45 -4.40 -1.03
CA GLY A 276 -7.29 -5.08 -0.45
C GLY A 276 -6.00 -4.95 -1.26
N PHE A 277 -6.11 -4.88 -2.59
CA PHE A 277 -4.98 -4.76 -3.51
C PHE A 277 -4.80 -3.36 -4.10
N THR A 278 -5.89 -2.64 -4.37
CA THR A 278 -5.87 -1.33 -5.05
C THR A 278 -5.92 -0.15 -4.07
N GLY A 279 -6.19 -0.41 -2.79
CA GLY A 279 -6.47 0.63 -1.80
C GLY A 279 -7.91 1.15 -1.86
N SER A 280 -8.23 2.11 -0.99
CA SER A 280 -9.58 2.68 -0.92
C SER A 280 -9.79 3.73 -2.02
N PRO A 281 -10.73 3.52 -2.96
CA PRO A 281 -10.99 4.48 -4.05
C PRO A 281 -11.56 5.81 -3.54
N LEU A 282 -12.10 5.84 -2.31
CA LEU A 282 -12.74 7.01 -1.70
C LEU A 282 -11.78 8.18 -1.46
N MET A 283 -10.46 7.91 -1.45
CA MET A 283 -9.44 8.90 -1.16
C MET A 283 -8.95 9.62 -2.42
N PHE A 284 -9.18 9.05 -3.61
CA PHE A 284 -8.57 9.52 -4.85
C PHE A 284 -9.52 10.42 -5.66
N PRO A 285 -8.99 11.44 -6.36
CA PRO A 285 -9.76 12.22 -7.33
C PRO A 285 -10.33 11.35 -8.45
N PHE A 286 -11.48 11.76 -8.98
CA PHE A 286 -12.15 11.06 -10.07
C PHE A 286 -11.24 10.84 -11.30
N PHE A 287 -10.44 11.84 -11.67
CA PHE A 287 -9.52 11.72 -12.80
C PHE A 287 -8.48 10.60 -12.61
N VAL A 288 -7.95 10.44 -11.39
CA VAL A 288 -7.00 9.36 -11.06
C VAL A 288 -7.68 8.00 -11.22
N ILE A 289 -8.91 7.86 -10.73
CA ILE A 289 -9.69 6.62 -10.86
C ILE A 289 -9.93 6.28 -12.32
N VAL A 290 -10.34 7.25 -13.14
CA VAL A 290 -10.57 7.04 -14.58
C VAL A 290 -9.28 6.67 -15.30
N ASN A 291 -8.17 7.36 -15.03
CA ASN A 291 -6.88 7.06 -15.64
C ASN A 291 -6.39 5.64 -15.31
N THR A 292 -6.48 5.23 -14.04
CA THR A 292 -6.16 3.87 -13.60
C THR A 292 -7.08 2.84 -14.25
N MET A 293 -8.37 3.14 -14.39
CA MET A 293 -9.33 2.26 -15.06
C MET A 293 -9.00 2.09 -16.55
N VAL A 294 -8.63 3.17 -17.25
CA VAL A 294 -8.19 3.09 -18.65
C VAL A 294 -6.94 2.23 -18.78
N GLY A 295 -5.93 2.45 -17.92
CA GLY A 295 -4.72 1.63 -17.88
C GLY A 295 -5.01 0.15 -17.62
N PHE A 296 -5.92 -0.14 -16.68
CA PHE A 296 -6.37 -1.50 -16.38
C PHE A 296 -7.07 -2.15 -17.59
N ILE A 297 -7.98 -1.45 -18.26
CA ILE A 297 -8.68 -1.98 -19.44
C ILE A 297 -7.69 -2.28 -20.57
N LEU A 298 -6.77 -1.35 -20.87
CA LEU A 298 -5.75 -1.55 -21.89
C LEU A 298 -4.89 -2.77 -21.57
N PHE A 299 -4.44 -2.90 -20.32
CA PHE A 299 -3.58 -4.00 -19.90
C PHE A 299 -4.31 -5.35 -19.84
N MET A 300 -5.37 -5.45 -19.03
CA MET A 300 -6.08 -6.70 -18.75
C MET A 300 -6.98 -7.16 -19.88
N TYR A 301 -7.58 -6.25 -20.66
CA TYR A 301 -8.59 -6.61 -21.66
C TYR A 301 -8.12 -6.43 -23.11
N ILE A 302 -6.98 -5.80 -23.34
CA ILE A 302 -6.40 -5.71 -24.69
C ILE A 302 -5.07 -6.46 -24.76
N VAL A 303 -4.06 -6.04 -23.99
CA VAL A 303 -2.69 -6.58 -24.10
C VAL A 303 -2.60 -8.04 -23.69
N VAL A 304 -3.11 -8.39 -22.51
CA VAL A 304 -3.09 -9.77 -21.99
C VAL A 304 -3.84 -10.74 -22.91
N PRO A 305 -5.10 -10.46 -23.31
CA PRO A 305 -5.82 -11.20 -24.33
C PRO A 305 -5.02 -11.36 -25.63
N PHE A 306 -4.57 -10.25 -26.22
CA PHE A 306 -3.85 -10.28 -27.48
C PHE A 306 -2.65 -11.23 -27.41
N ALA A 307 -1.83 -11.11 -26.37
CA ALA A 307 -0.65 -11.94 -26.17
C ALA A 307 -0.98 -13.42 -25.89
N TYR A 308 -2.07 -13.71 -25.17
CA TYR A 308 -2.52 -15.09 -24.91
C TYR A 308 -3.01 -15.77 -26.20
N TRP A 309 -3.90 -15.11 -26.93
CA TRP A 309 -4.53 -15.67 -28.13
C TRP A 309 -3.59 -15.70 -29.34
N SER A 310 -2.62 -14.78 -29.43
CA SER A 310 -1.50 -14.85 -30.39
C SER A 310 -0.47 -15.92 -30.05
N ASN A 311 -0.62 -16.61 -28.91
CA ASN A 311 0.31 -17.61 -28.39
C ASN A 311 1.75 -17.08 -28.21
N SER A 312 1.90 -15.79 -27.89
CA SER A 312 3.19 -15.21 -27.55
C SER A 312 3.79 -15.94 -26.35
N PHE A 313 5.10 -16.23 -26.38
CA PHE A 313 5.79 -16.98 -25.33
C PHE A 313 5.20 -18.38 -25.02
N LYS A 314 4.48 -19.00 -25.97
CA LYS A 314 3.75 -20.27 -25.75
C LYS A 314 2.66 -20.17 -24.68
N ALA A 315 2.04 -18.99 -24.54
CA ALA A 315 1.07 -18.67 -23.52
C ALA A 315 -0.09 -19.68 -23.37
N LYS A 316 -0.52 -20.33 -24.46
CA LYS A 316 -1.66 -21.27 -24.44
C LYS A 316 -1.36 -22.58 -23.73
N THR A 317 -0.10 -22.90 -23.48
CA THR A 317 0.31 -24.12 -22.79
C THR A 317 0.05 -24.07 -21.28
N PHE A 318 -0.20 -22.88 -20.73
CA PHE A 318 -0.40 -22.65 -19.30
C PHE A 318 -1.61 -21.74 -19.02
N PRO A 319 -2.09 -21.67 -17.76
CA PRO A 319 -3.20 -20.81 -17.38
C PRO A 319 -2.92 -19.33 -17.67
N ILE A 320 -3.96 -18.58 -18.07
CA ILE A 320 -3.86 -17.16 -18.41
C ILE A 320 -3.42 -16.30 -17.21
N VAL A 321 -3.95 -16.60 -16.03
CA VAL A 321 -3.60 -15.98 -14.74
C VAL A 321 -3.09 -17.08 -13.82
N SER A 322 -1.84 -16.96 -13.37
CA SER A 322 -1.24 -17.86 -12.39
C SER A 322 0.02 -17.24 -11.78
N THR A 323 0.25 -17.52 -10.50
CA THR A 323 1.47 -17.16 -9.75
C THR A 323 2.57 -18.21 -9.88
N GLU A 324 2.27 -19.38 -10.43
CA GLU A 324 3.20 -20.51 -10.56
C GLU A 324 4.12 -20.38 -11.77
N VAL A 325 5.23 -21.14 -11.73
CA VAL A 325 6.20 -21.29 -12.83
C VAL A 325 6.00 -22.62 -13.56
N TYR A 326 6.15 -22.60 -14.88
CA TYR A 326 5.84 -23.73 -15.76
C TYR A 326 7.04 -24.20 -16.57
N ASP A 327 7.02 -25.48 -16.94
CA ASP A 327 7.89 -26.04 -17.98
C ASP A 327 7.25 -25.93 -19.38
N ASN A 328 8.01 -26.31 -20.40
CA ASN A 328 7.61 -26.24 -21.80
C ASN A 328 6.39 -27.13 -22.14
N TYR A 329 6.07 -28.10 -21.28
CA TYR A 329 4.96 -29.03 -21.46
C TYR A 329 3.70 -28.59 -20.68
N GLY A 330 3.78 -27.45 -19.96
CA GLY A 330 2.67 -26.93 -19.14
C GLY A 330 2.60 -27.53 -17.73
N GLY A 331 3.56 -28.38 -17.37
CA GLY A 331 3.72 -28.89 -16.02
C GLY A 331 4.31 -27.84 -15.07
N ARG A 332 4.17 -28.04 -13.76
CA ARG A 332 4.88 -27.21 -12.77
C ARG A 332 6.39 -27.42 -12.90
N TYR A 333 7.13 -26.32 -12.89
CA TYR A 333 8.58 -26.35 -13.09
C TYR A 333 9.30 -27.11 -11.97
N ASN A 334 10.03 -28.17 -12.30
CA ASN A 334 10.79 -28.95 -11.32
C ASN A 334 12.19 -28.35 -11.09
N MET A 335 12.35 -27.62 -9.99
CA MET A 335 13.62 -26.96 -9.65
C MET A 335 14.77 -27.92 -9.33
N SER A 336 14.51 -29.11 -8.78
CA SER A 336 15.56 -30.08 -8.43
C SER A 336 16.33 -30.63 -9.64
N ARG A 337 15.78 -30.49 -10.85
CA ARG A 337 16.45 -30.86 -12.11
C ARG A 337 17.49 -29.84 -12.57
N VAL A 338 17.35 -28.59 -12.13
CA VAL A 338 18.09 -27.43 -12.65
C VAL A 338 19.00 -26.81 -11.59
N LEU A 339 18.71 -27.08 -10.32
CA LEU A 339 19.50 -26.59 -9.21
C LEU A 339 19.96 -27.75 -8.34
N ASP A 340 21.24 -27.77 -8.00
CA ASP A 340 21.78 -28.73 -7.04
C ASP A 340 21.36 -28.35 -5.62
N GLU A 341 20.56 -29.19 -4.96
CA GLU A 341 20.07 -28.89 -3.61
C GLU A 341 21.20 -28.85 -2.56
N SER A 342 22.29 -29.60 -2.77
CA SER A 342 23.44 -29.75 -1.85
C SER A 342 24.45 -28.59 -1.95
N ASN A 343 24.65 -28.03 -3.14
CA ASN A 343 25.64 -26.97 -3.37
C ASN A 343 25.04 -25.63 -3.80
N PHE A 344 23.72 -25.56 -4.02
CA PHE A 344 23.01 -24.39 -4.56
C PHE A 344 23.61 -23.87 -5.88
N GLN A 345 24.18 -24.80 -6.66
CA GLN A 345 24.81 -24.52 -7.95
C GLN A 345 23.83 -24.82 -9.07
N PHE A 346 23.80 -23.93 -10.06
CA PHE A 346 22.96 -24.09 -11.24
C PHE A 346 23.53 -25.21 -12.14
N LYS A 347 22.71 -26.22 -12.44
CA LYS A 347 23.03 -27.31 -13.37
C LYS A 347 22.62 -26.90 -14.77
N GLN A 348 23.56 -26.34 -15.53
CA GLN A 348 23.30 -25.87 -16.90
C GLN A 348 22.81 -27.00 -17.81
N GLU A 349 23.44 -28.18 -17.77
CA GLU A 349 23.02 -29.34 -18.57
C GLU A 349 21.59 -29.79 -18.23
N GLY A 350 21.22 -29.75 -16.95
CA GLY A 350 19.86 -30.05 -16.49
C GLY A 350 18.84 -29.04 -17.00
N TYR A 351 19.20 -27.76 -17.09
CA TYR A 351 18.35 -26.72 -17.67
C TYR A 351 18.13 -26.89 -19.17
N GLU A 352 19.22 -27.12 -19.91
CA GLU A 352 19.19 -27.26 -21.37
C GLU A 352 18.41 -28.50 -21.82
N ASN A 353 18.56 -29.62 -21.09
CA ASN A 353 17.86 -30.87 -21.39
C ASN A 353 16.42 -30.92 -20.88
N TYR A 354 16.07 -30.18 -19.82
CA TYR A 354 14.72 -30.22 -19.23
C TYR A 354 13.78 -29.21 -19.89
N SER A 355 13.95 -27.91 -19.60
CA SER A 355 13.07 -26.86 -20.08
C SER A 355 13.56 -25.48 -19.65
N LYS A 356 13.32 -24.49 -20.52
CA LYS A 356 13.27 -23.07 -20.12
C LYS A 356 12.14 -22.82 -19.11
N LEU A 357 12.28 -21.79 -18.28
CA LEU A 357 11.26 -21.40 -17.31
C LEU A 357 10.20 -20.52 -18.00
N TYR A 358 8.93 -20.88 -17.84
CA TYR A 358 7.79 -20.13 -18.39
C TYR A 358 6.92 -19.56 -17.27
N LEU A 359 6.30 -18.40 -17.55
CA LEU A 359 5.39 -17.70 -16.66
C LEU A 359 4.03 -17.56 -17.35
N SER A 360 2.95 -17.47 -16.57
CA SER A 360 1.66 -17.06 -17.13
C SER A 360 1.79 -15.71 -17.83
N ILE A 361 1.03 -15.52 -18.92
CA ILE A 361 1.16 -14.29 -19.72
C ILE A 361 0.80 -13.05 -18.91
N THR A 362 -0.19 -13.14 -18.01
CA THR A 362 -0.55 -12.05 -17.11
C THR A 362 0.60 -11.71 -16.16
N ARG A 363 1.30 -12.72 -15.63
CA ARG A 363 2.46 -12.49 -14.75
C ARG A 363 3.64 -11.87 -15.50
N ALA A 364 3.92 -12.36 -16.72
CA ALA A 364 4.98 -11.81 -17.56
C ALA A 364 4.72 -10.34 -17.93
N CYS A 365 3.50 -10.04 -18.39
CA CYS A 365 3.08 -8.67 -18.69
C CYS A 365 3.12 -7.80 -17.42
N SER A 366 2.63 -8.28 -16.29
CA SER A 366 2.64 -7.53 -15.02
C SER A 366 4.07 -7.12 -14.61
N ILE A 367 5.05 -8.01 -14.73
CA ILE A 367 6.46 -7.69 -14.46
C ILE A 367 6.98 -6.66 -15.47
N GLY A 368 6.71 -6.85 -16.76
CA GLY A 368 7.17 -5.94 -17.82
C GLY A 368 6.63 -4.52 -17.65
N PHE A 369 5.33 -4.37 -17.42
CA PHE A 369 4.72 -3.06 -17.17
C PHE A 369 5.11 -2.46 -15.82
N GLY A 370 5.37 -3.29 -14.81
CA GLY A 370 5.93 -2.84 -13.53
C GLY A 370 7.34 -2.25 -13.67
N LEU A 371 8.17 -2.77 -14.58
CA LEU A 371 9.45 -2.15 -14.91
C LEU A 371 9.27 -0.89 -15.77
N ALA A 372 8.31 -0.91 -16.70
CA ALA A 372 8.00 0.24 -17.54
C ALA A 372 7.47 1.44 -16.73
N SER A 373 6.76 1.21 -15.63
CA SER A 373 6.26 2.30 -14.77
C SER A 373 7.40 3.11 -14.14
N LEU A 374 8.53 2.48 -13.79
CA LEU A 374 9.72 3.20 -13.31
C LEU A 374 10.27 4.16 -14.38
N GLY A 375 10.34 3.70 -15.63
CA GLY A 375 10.74 4.53 -16.77
C GLY A 375 9.73 5.63 -17.07
N ALA A 376 8.43 5.33 -16.94
CA ALA A 376 7.35 6.30 -17.11
C ALA A 376 7.44 7.42 -16.06
N SER A 377 7.71 7.09 -14.78
CA SER A 377 7.90 8.09 -13.73
C SER A 377 9.09 9.01 -14.02
N LEU A 378 10.23 8.47 -14.47
CA LEU A 378 11.38 9.29 -14.86
C LEU A 378 11.06 10.18 -16.06
N THR A 379 10.33 9.66 -17.05
CA THR A 379 9.90 10.41 -18.24
C THR A 379 8.95 11.53 -17.85
N ASP A 380 8.01 11.26 -16.96
CA ASP A 380 7.08 12.26 -16.42
C ASP A 380 7.83 13.37 -15.68
N ILE A 381 8.80 13.03 -14.82
CA ILE A 381 9.67 14.02 -14.18
C ILE A 381 10.38 14.87 -15.24
N VAL A 382 11.02 14.27 -16.24
CA VAL A 382 11.76 15.01 -17.27
C VAL A 382 10.84 15.91 -18.10
N LEU A 383 9.64 15.46 -18.47
CA LEU A 383 8.70 16.24 -19.26
C LEU A 383 8.06 17.38 -18.46
N SER A 384 7.77 17.14 -17.18
CA SER A 384 7.18 18.15 -16.28
C SER A 384 8.21 19.15 -15.74
N HIS A 385 9.48 18.75 -15.59
CA HIS A 385 10.54 19.55 -14.98
C HIS A 385 11.63 20.03 -15.95
N GLY A 386 11.69 19.49 -17.17
CA GLY A 386 12.71 19.82 -18.18
C GLY A 386 12.41 21.08 -19.00
N ARG A 387 11.46 21.92 -18.55
CA ARG A 387 11.15 23.22 -19.14
C ARG A 387 11.49 24.34 -18.18
#